data_AF-A0AAW9IQ68-F1
#
_entry.id   AF-A0AAW9IQ68-F1
#
_cell.length_a   1.000
_cell.length_b   1.000
_cell.length_c   1.000
_cell.angle_alpha   90.00
_cell.angle_beta   90.00
_cell.angle_gamma   90.00
#
_symmetry.space_group_name_H-M   'P 1'
#
loop_
_entity.id
_entity.type
_entity.pdbx_description
1 polymer ?
#
loop_
_entity_poly.entity_id
_entity_poly.type
_entity_poly.pdbx_seq_one_letter_code
_entity_poly.pdbx_strand_id
1 'polypeptide(L)'
;RLNININKRSLDYARFLTHIRFAIERIITNSPIKNDLIDAIREKYPLSYKIAEETRKIICRVLDISSVSEDEVAYLAMHIERFRVSIIK
;
A
#
# COMPACT_ATOMS: atom_id res chain seq x y z
N ARG A 1 -0.87 11.42 -8.25
CA ARG A 1 0.12 10.70 -9.09
C ARG A 1 1.51 11.18 -8.69
N LEU A 2 2.52 10.30 -8.69
CA LEU A 2 3.87 10.60 -8.17
C LEU A 2 4.86 11.16 -9.21
N ASN A 3 4.54 11.12 -10.50
CA ASN A 3 5.36 11.65 -11.61
C ASN A 3 6.86 11.25 -11.58
N ILE A 4 7.12 9.96 -11.36
CA ILE A 4 8.45 9.36 -11.17
C ILE A 4 8.68 8.27 -12.22
N ASN A 5 9.93 8.12 -12.66
CA ASN A 5 10.34 6.98 -13.48
C ASN A 5 10.70 5.79 -12.58
N ILE A 6 10.06 4.65 -12.80
CA ILE A 6 10.24 3.45 -11.98
C ILE A 6 11.06 2.42 -12.75
N ASN A 7 12.24 2.08 -12.21
CA ASN A 7 13.02 0.95 -12.71
C ASN A 7 12.38 -0.38 -12.28
N LYS A 8 11.64 -1.01 -13.20
CA LYS A 8 10.95 -2.29 -12.97
C LYS A 8 11.86 -3.51 -12.77
N ARG A 9 13.18 -3.36 -12.98
CA ARG A 9 14.18 -4.41 -12.73
C ARG A 9 14.86 -4.27 -11.37
N SER A 10 14.53 -3.23 -10.60
CA SER A 10 15.15 -3.01 -9.29
C SER A 10 14.63 -3.99 -8.23
N LEU A 11 15.48 -4.30 -7.25
CA LEU A 11 15.08 -5.10 -6.09
C LEU A 11 13.97 -4.42 -5.28
N ASP A 12 13.97 -3.08 -5.23
CA ASP A 12 12.95 -2.33 -4.50
C ASP A 12 11.58 -2.43 -5.16
N TYR A 13 11.53 -2.43 -6.50
CA TYR A 13 10.29 -2.66 -7.23
C TYR A 13 9.77 -4.08 -7.02
N ALA A 14 10.65 -5.09 -7.13
CA ALA A 14 10.28 -6.49 -6.89
C ALA A 14 9.74 -6.68 -5.45
N ARG A 15 10.42 -6.13 -4.45
CA ARG A 15 9.98 -6.19 -3.04
C ARG A 15 8.64 -5.50 -2.84
N PHE A 16 8.45 -4.32 -3.43
CA PHE A 16 7.20 -3.59 -3.34
C PHE A 16 6.04 -4.41 -3.91
N LEU A 17 6.20 -4.99 -5.11
CA LEU A 17 5.18 -5.87 -5.71
C LEU A 17 4.84 -7.06 -4.82
N THR A 18 5.84 -7.70 -4.21
CA THR A 18 5.61 -8.81 -3.27
C THR A 18 4.73 -8.39 -2.09
N HIS A 19 4.97 -7.21 -1.50
CA HIS A 19 4.12 -6.71 -0.40
C HIS A 19 2.69 -6.41 -0.85
N ILE A 20 2.51 -5.82 -2.05
CA ILE A 20 1.18 -5.58 -2.61
C ILE A 20 0.44 -6.90 -2.86
N ARG A 21 1.14 -7.91 -3.40
CA ARG A 21 0.57 -9.25 -3.62
C ARG A 21 0.08 -9.85 -2.30
N PHE A 22 0.90 -9.84 -1.24
CA PHE A 22 0.49 -10.38 0.05
C PHE A 22 -0.66 -9.60 0.69
N ALA A 23 -0.72 -8.28 0.51
CA ALA A 23 -1.87 -7.49 0.98
C ALA A 23 -3.17 -7.90 0.25
N ILE A 24 -3.11 -8.06 -1.07
CA ILE A 24 -4.26 -8.53 -1.86
C ILE A 24 -4.67 -9.94 -1.44
N GLU A 25 -3.73 -10.86 -1.25
CA GLU A 25 -4.02 -12.22 -0.77
C GLU A 25 -4.78 -12.19 0.56
N ARG A 26 -4.33 -11.39 1.54
CA ARG A 26 -5.01 -11.25 2.84
C ARG A 26 -6.41 -10.64 2.73
N ILE A 27 -6.59 -9.66 1.85
CA ILE A 27 -7.88 -9.04 1.59
C ILE A 27 -8.86 -10.08 1.03
N ILE A 28 -8.41 -10.89 0.06
CA ILE A 28 -9.22 -11.94 -0.57
C ILE A 28 -9.56 -13.05 0.44
N THR A 29 -8.61 -13.46 1.29
CA THR A 29 -8.85 -14.50 2.31
C THR A 29 -9.49 -13.97 3.59
N ASN A 30 -9.91 -12.70 3.62
CA ASN A 30 -10.49 -12.03 4.79
C ASN A 30 -9.65 -12.22 6.07
N SER A 31 -8.32 -12.13 5.93
CA SER A 31 -7.36 -12.36 7.02
C SER A 31 -6.47 -11.12 7.22
N PRO A 32 -7.05 -9.98 7.64
CA PRO A 32 -6.31 -8.73 7.77
C PRO A 32 -5.26 -8.81 8.89
N ILE A 33 -4.15 -8.09 8.71
CA ILE A 33 -3.15 -7.89 9.77
C ILE A 33 -3.58 -6.71 10.61
N LYS A 34 -3.68 -6.87 11.93
CA LYS A 34 -3.88 -5.74 12.84
C LYS A 34 -2.69 -4.77 12.79
N ASN A 35 -2.96 -3.47 12.68
CA ASN A 35 -1.95 -2.43 12.62
C ASN A 35 -2.21 -1.38 13.70
N ASP A 36 -1.47 -1.46 14.80
CA ASP A 36 -1.62 -0.53 15.93
C ASP A 36 -1.00 0.86 15.65
N LEU A 37 -0.42 1.08 14.47
CA LEU A 37 0.29 2.31 14.09
C LEU A 37 -0.45 3.13 13.02
N ILE A 38 -1.73 2.88 12.76
CA ILE A 38 -2.52 3.56 11.72
C ILE A 38 -2.39 5.08 11.83
N ASP A 39 -2.64 5.65 13.02
CA ASP A 39 -2.61 7.10 13.23
C ASP A 39 -1.20 7.69 13.02
N ALA A 40 -0.18 7.02 13.55
CA ALA A 40 1.22 7.45 13.36
C ALA A 40 1.63 7.40 11.88
N ILE A 41 1.21 6.38 11.14
CA ILE A 41 1.47 6.25 9.69
C ILE A 41 0.73 7.35 8.92
N ARG A 42 -0.52 7.61 9.27
CA ARG A 42 -1.37 8.65 8.65
C ARG A 42 -0.77 10.04 8.85
N GLU A 43 -0.31 10.35 10.07
CA GLU A 43 0.32 11.62 10.41
C GLU A 43 1.69 11.79 9.74
N LYS A 44 2.53 10.75 9.82
CA LYS A 44 3.93 10.83 9.35
C LYS A 44 4.06 10.74 7.83
N TYR A 45 3.19 10.00 7.16
CA TYR A 45 3.27 9.72 5.72
C TYR A 45 1.97 10.10 4.99
N PRO A 46 1.49 11.35 5.08
CA PRO A 46 0.15 11.73 4.61
C PRO A 46 -0.03 11.54 3.10
N LEU A 47 1.03 11.76 2.32
CA LEU A 47 1.00 11.53 0.88
C LEU A 47 0.86 10.03 0.54
N SER A 48 1.65 9.18 1.18
CA SER A 48 1.63 7.73 0.94
C SER A 48 0.36 7.09 1.47
N TYR A 49 -0.18 7.60 2.58
CA TYR A 49 -1.51 7.21 3.09
C TYR A 49 -2.61 7.58 2.10
N LYS A 50 -2.58 8.80 1.54
CA LYS A 50 -3.54 9.21 0.48
C LYS A 50 -3.45 8.30 -0.75
N ILE A 51 -2.25 7.87 -1.16
CA ILE A 51 -2.09 6.94 -2.27
C ILE A 51 -2.63 5.55 -1.91
N ALA A 52 -2.42 5.09 -0.68
CA ALA A 52 -3.00 3.84 -0.19
C ALA A 52 -4.54 3.88 -0.20
N GLU A 53 -5.13 5.00 0.19
CA GLU A 53 -6.58 5.24 0.12
C GLU A 53 -7.14 5.17 -1.32
N GLU A 54 -6.45 5.79 -2.28
CA GLU A 54 -6.84 5.66 -3.70
C GLU A 54 -6.64 4.22 -4.20
N THR A 55 -5.60 3.52 -3.70
CA THR A 55 -5.35 2.11 -4.02
C THR A 55 -6.46 1.22 -3.46
N ARG A 56 -6.94 1.49 -2.24
CA ARG A 56 -8.10 0.81 -1.65
C ARG A 56 -9.31 0.88 -2.57
N LYS A 57 -9.63 2.05 -3.12
CA LYS A 57 -10.77 2.21 -4.05
C LYS A 57 -10.61 1.36 -5.30
N ILE A 58 -9.38 1.24 -5.82
CA ILE A 58 -9.08 0.38 -6.97
C ILE A 58 -9.28 -1.08 -6.59
N ILE A 59 -8.75 -1.52 -5.45
CA ILE A 59 -8.89 -2.90 -4.96
C ILE A 59 -10.36 -3.27 -4.79
N CYS A 60 -11.15 -2.43 -4.09
CA CYS A 60 -12.59 -2.63 -3.92
C CYS A 60 -13.31 -2.83 -5.25
N ARG A 61 -13.01 -1.98 -6.24
CA ARG A 61 -13.61 -2.07 -7.58
C ARG A 61 -13.19 -3.32 -8.33
N VAL A 62 -11.92 -3.70 -8.27
CA VAL A 62 -11.37 -4.83 -9.05
C VAL A 62 -11.80 -6.18 -8.47
N LEU A 63 -11.88 -6.28 -7.14
CA LEU A 63 -12.27 -7.50 -6.44
C LEU A 63 -13.77 -7.61 -6.16
N ASP A 64 -14.55 -6.60 -6.52
CA ASP A 64 -15.99 -6.48 -6.22
C ASP A 64 -16.31 -6.66 -4.73
N ILE A 65 -15.53 -5.98 -3.88
CA ILE A 65 -15.71 -5.97 -2.41
C ILE A 65 -16.10 -4.59 -1.92
N SER A 66 -16.91 -4.55 -0.87
CA SER A 66 -17.45 -3.30 -0.31
C SER A 66 -16.40 -2.46 0.43
N SER A 67 -15.40 -3.08 1.05
CA SER A 67 -14.38 -2.38 1.82
C SER A 67 -13.08 -3.17 1.96
N VAL A 68 -12.02 -2.45 2.32
CA VAL A 68 -10.73 -2.98 2.81
C VAL A 68 -10.50 -2.34 4.17
N SER A 69 -10.01 -3.11 5.15
CA SER A 69 -9.76 -2.62 6.51
C SER A 69 -8.75 -1.47 6.53
N GLU A 70 -8.86 -0.59 7.52
CA GLU A 70 -7.86 0.47 7.71
C GLU A 70 -6.47 -0.09 7.99
N ASP A 71 -6.37 -1.24 8.64
CA ASP A 71 -5.08 -1.87 8.92
C ASP A 71 -4.31 -2.23 7.64
N GLU A 72 -5.02 -2.75 6.63
CA GLU A 72 -4.45 -3.04 5.31
C GLU A 72 -4.12 -1.75 4.55
N VAL A 73 -4.92 -0.70 4.70
CA VAL A 73 -4.58 0.63 4.14
C VAL A 73 -3.30 1.17 4.75
N ALA A 74 -3.13 1.08 6.07
CA ALA A 74 -1.92 1.51 6.76
C ALA A 74 -0.70 0.64 6.37
N TYR A 75 -0.90 -0.67 6.19
CA TYR A 75 0.13 -1.58 5.66
C TYR A 75 0.59 -1.13 4.26
N LEU A 76 -0.36 -0.90 3.35
CA LEU A 76 -0.09 -0.40 2.00
C LEU A 76 0.64 0.95 2.05
N ALA A 77 0.19 1.88 2.89
CA ALA A 77 0.79 3.21 3.05
C ALA A 77 2.27 3.12 3.46
N MET A 78 2.59 2.27 4.43
CA MET A 78 3.97 2.04 4.88
C MET A 78 4.85 1.50 3.74
N HIS A 79 4.37 0.53 2.97
CA HIS A 79 5.13 -0.05 1.86
C HIS A 79 5.25 0.91 0.66
N ILE A 80 4.23 1.73 0.40
CA ILE A 80 4.28 2.82 -0.58
C ILE A 80 5.35 3.84 -0.15
N GLU A 81 5.37 4.26 1.11
CA GLU A 81 6.37 5.22 1.58
C GLU A 81 7.79 4.67 1.46
N ARG A 82 8.02 3.43 1.89
CA ARG A 82 9.32 2.79 1.77
C ARG A 82 9.81 2.73 0.32
N PHE A 83 8.91 2.38 -0.61
CA PHE A 83 9.24 2.35 -2.03
C PHE A 83 9.49 3.74 -2.60
N ARG A 84 8.64 4.72 -2.25
CA ARG A 84 8.76 6.13 -2.64
C ARG A 84 10.10 6.72 -2.22
N VAL A 85 10.55 6.46 -0.99
CA VAL A 85 11.85 6.94 -0.48
C VAL A 85 13.01 6.26 -1.19
N SER A 86 12.90 4.97 -1.55
CA SER A 86 13.96 4.23 -2.25
C SER A 86 14.23 4.78 -3.66
N ILE A 87 13.18 5.21 -4.37
CA ILE A 87 13.28 5.62 -5.79
C ILE A 87 13.47 7.13 -6.00
N ILE A 88 13.38 7.94 -4.94
CA ILE A 88 13.66 9.39 -4.97
C ILE A 88 15.13 9.69 -4.62
N LYS A 89 15.88 8.69 -4.13
CA LYS A 89 17.33 8.79 -3.99
C LYS A 89 18.01 8.75 -5.35
#